data_AF-A0A8H4W2M4-F1
#
_entry.id   AF-A0A8H4W2M4-F1
#
_cell.length_a   1.000
_cell.length_b   1.000
_cell.length_c   1.000
_cell.angle_alpha   90.00
_cell.angle_beta   90.00
_cell.angle_gamma   90.00
#
_symmetry.space_group_name_H-M   'P 1'
#
loop_
_entity.id
_entity.type
_entity.pdbx_description
1 polymer ?
#
loop_
_entity_poly.entity_id
_entity_poly.type
_entity_poly.pdbx_seq_one_letter_code
_entity_poly.pdbx_strand_id
1 'polypeptide(L)'
;MTMIDVGGLRHGIRLGQIHRVWNHGSLREFILSIFSQTKELPNEVKLEKLFNARNLQRFASIQIIWTNNLADHLQLEDDDTIMRIFSHASFLELHRICNIFPPRFIDETLRTLALLLPSNDKKTVA
;
A
#
# COMPACT_ATOMS: atom_id res chain seq x y z
N MET A 1 7.71 0.74 -15.46
CA MET A 1 8.60 0.51 -14.28
C MET A 1 7.68 0.36 -13.09
N THR A 2 7.80 -0.70 -12.29
CA THR A 2 6.91 -0.91 -11.13
C THR A 2 7.59 -0.34 -9.88
N MET A 3 6.92 0.53 -9.13
CA MET A 3 7.43 1.06 -7.83
C MET A 3 7.37 -0.02 -6.76
N ILE A 4 8.06 -1.13 -6.99
CA ILE A 4 8.14 -2.29 -6.12
C ILE A 4 9.62 -2.62 -5.95
N ASP A 5 10.07 -2.64 -4.71
CA ASP A 5 11.45 -3.00 -4.42
C ASP A 5 11.63 -4.52 -4.56
N VAL A 6 12.68 -4.91 -5.28
CA VAL A 6 13.03 -6.31 -5.56
C VAL A 6 14.42 -6.59 -5.01
N GLY A 7 14.54 -7.71 -4.32
CA GLY A 7 15.77 -8.12 -3.67
C GLY A 7 16.00 -7.38 -2.36
N GLY A 8 17.27 -7.33 -1.97
CA GLY A 8 17.71 -6.92 -0.64
C GLY A 8 19.10 -6.37 -0.79
N LEU A 9 19.26 -5.10 -0.46
CA LEU A 9 20.58 -4.51 -0.37
C LEU A 9 21.32 -5.29 0.72
N ARG A 10 22.46 -5.90 0.39
CA ARG A 10 23.27 -6.72 1.31
C ARG A 10 23.67 -5.97 2.60
N HIS A 11 23.54 -4.64 2.61
CA HIS A 11 23.80 -3.76 3.76
C HIS A 11 22.63 -2.81 4.09
N GLY A 12 21.47 -2.98 3.45
CA GLY A 12 20.28 -2.16 3.72
C GLY A 12 19.36 -2.90 4.68
N ILE A 13 19.54 -2.69 5.98
CA ILE A 13 18.57 -3.18 6.96
C ILE A 13 17.29 -2.37 6.79
N ARG A 14 16.23 -3.01 6.31
CA ARG A 14 14.88 -2.47 6.31
C ARG A 14 14.04 -3.25 7.31
N LEU A 15 14.14 -2.87 8.58
CA LEU A 15 13.35 -3.45 9.67
C LEU A 15 11.86 -3.40 9.29
N GLY A 16 11.15 -4.51 9.50
CA GLY A 16 9.73 -4.65 9.20
C GLY A 16 9.37 -5.01 7.75
N GLN A 17 10.26 -4.81 6.77
CA GLN A 17 9.92 -5.05 5.36
C GLN A 17 10.11 -6.51 4.93
N ILE A 18 9.16 -7.02 4.16
CA ILE A 18 9.25 -8.37 3.58
C ILE A 18 10.21 -8.34 2.39
N HIS A 19 11.32 -9.05 2.51
CA HIS A 19 12.26 -9.23 1.42
C HIS A 19 11.63 -10.08 0.30
N ARG A 20 11.45 -9.48 -0.88
CA ARG A 20 10.82 -10.14 -2.04
C ARG A 20 11.89 -10.46 -3.09
N VAL A 21 12.13 -11.74 -3.32
CA VAL A 21 13.14 -12.20 -4.28
C VAL A 21 12.47 -12.61 -5.58
N TRP A 22 12.89 -12.01 -6.70
CA TRP A 22 12.48 -12.41 -8.03
C TRP A 22 13.57 -13.27 -8.68
N ASN A 23 13.42 -14.59 -8.60
CA ASN A 23 14.41 -15.53 -9.13
C ASN A 23 14.05 -16.09 -10.52
N HIS A 24 12.76 -16.24 -10.80
CA HIS A 24 12.24 -16.88 -12.01
C HIS A 24 10.90 -16.25 -12.44
N GLY A 25 10.46 -16.55 -13.66
CA GLY A 25 9.17 -16.11 -14.21
C GLY A 25 9.17 -14.68 -14.76
N SER A 26 8.04 -14.27 -15.33
CA SER A 26 7.86 -12.91 -15.85
C SER A 26 7.65 -11.89 -14.73
N LEU A 27 7.93 -10.60 -15.02
CA LEU A 27 7.66 -9.52 -14.06
C LEU A 27 6.19 -9.48 -13.64
N ARG A 28 5.29 -9.81 -14.58
CA ARG A 28 3.86 -9.91 -14.32
C ARG A 28 3.54 -11.04 -13.33
N GLU A 29 4.11 -12.22 -13.52
CA GLU A 29 3.96 -13.34 -12.56
C GLU A 29 4.48 -12.96 -11.18
N PHE A 30 5.61 -12.27 -11.10
CA PHE A 30 6.16 -11.79 -9.84
C PHE A 30 5.23 -10.76 -9.16
N ILE A 31 4.69 -9.80 -9.89
CA ILE A 31 3.74 -8.81 -9.32
C ILE A 31 2.44 -9.48 -8.90
N LEU A 32 1.96 -10.45 -9.68
CA LEU A 32 0.80 -11.24 -9.31
C LEU A 32 1.09 -12.02 -8.02
N SER A 33 2.26 -12.64 -7.84
CA SER A 33 2.58 -13.38 -6.61
C SER A 33 2.62 -12.48 -5.37
N ILE A 34 2.94 -11.20 -5.53
CA ILE A 34 2.95 -10.18 -4.47
C ILE A 34 1.53 -9.84 -4.00
N PHE A 35 0.57 -9.74 -4.92
CA PHE A 35 -0.78 -9.21 -4.65
C PHE A 35 -1.92 -10.23 -4.85
N SER A 36 -1.62 -11.50 -5.07
CA SER A 36 -2.61 -12.54 -5.44
C SER A 36 -3.49 -13.02 -4.28
N GLN A 37 -3.25 -12.56 -3.04
CA GLN A 37 -4.13 -12.84 -1.92
C GLN A 37 -5.27 -11.82 -1.87
N THR A 38 -6.32 -12.06 -2.64
CA THR A 38 -7.61 -11.42 -2.38
C THR A 38 -8.20 -12.10 -1.14
N LYS A 39 -7.93 -11.55 0.05
CA LYS A 39 -8.71 -11.88 1.24
C LYS A 39 -10.07 -11.22 1.07
N GLU A 40 -11.00 -11.93 0.44
CA GLU A 40 -12.38 -11.48 0.41
C GLU A 40 -12.89 -11.45 1.84
N LEU A 41 -13.26 -10.26 2.31
CA LEU A 41 -13.97 -10.13 3.57
C LEU A 41 -15.34 -10.80 3.38
N PRO A 42 -15.74 -11.74 4.26
CA PRO A 42 -16.98 -12.49 4.09
C PRO A 42 -18.23 -11.60 4.12
N ASN A 43 -18.11 -10.36 4.63
CA ASN A 43 -19.19 -9.38 4.72
C ASN A 43 -18.71 -8.01 4.21
N GLU A 44 -19.65 -7.21 3.70
CA GLU A 44 -19.42 -5.80 3.37
C GLU A 44 -19.12 -5.01 4.66
N VAL A 45 -17.86 -4.61 4.84
CA VAL A 45 -17.45 -3.79 5.98
C VAL A 45 -17.72 -2.33 5.67
N LYS A 46 -18.67 -1.73 6.38
CA LYS A 46 -18.91 -0.29 6.32
C LYS A 46 -17.90 0.42 7.22
N LEU A 47 -16.84 0.96 6.62
CA LEU A 47 -15.89 1.81 7.33
C LEU A 47 -16.54 3.17 7.62
N GLU A 48 -16.40 3.65 8.85
CA GLU A 48 -16.93 4.96 9.23
C GLU A 48 -16.21 6.09 8.49
N LYS A 49 -16.89 7.23 8.31
CA LYS A 49 -16.29 8.43 7.67
C LYS A 49 -15.04 8.94 8.39
N LEU A 50 -14.87 8.56 9.66
CA LEU A 50 -13.73 8.91 10.48
C LEU A 50 -12.53 7.97 10.28
N PHE A 51 -12.65 6.93 9.45
CA PHE A 51 -11.56 6.00 9.14
C PHE A 51 -10.57 6.63 8.15
N ASN A 52 -9.75 7.56 8.63
CA ASN A 52 -8.68 8.20 7.86
C ASN A 52 -7.34 8.13 8.61
N ALA A 53 -6.22 8.33 7.90
CA ALA A 53 -4.87 8.21 8.43
C ALA A 53 -4.65 9.06 9.69
N ARG A 54 -5.17 10.29 9.71
CA ARG A 54 -5.07 11.19 10.86
C ARG A 54 -5.80 10.66 12.10
N ASN A 55 -7.00 10.11 11.91
CA ASN A 55 -7.77 9.54 13.01
C ASN A 55 -7.17 8.21 13.49
N LEU A 56 -6.56 7.42 12.60
CA LEU A 56 -5.77 6.25 13.00
C LEU A 56 -4.59 6.66 13.89
N GLN A 57 -3.87 7.73 13.56
CA GLN A 57 -2.81 8.27 14.45
C GLN A 57 -3.38 8.74 15.79
N ARG A 58 -4.51 9.45 15.75
CA ARG A 58 -5.05 10.12 16.95
C ARG A 58 -5.74 9.17 17.92
N PHE A 59 -6.48 8.19 17.41
CA PHE A 59 -7.38 7.37 18.22
C PHE A 59 -6.96 5.90 18.31
N ALA A 60 -6.23 5.38 17.32
CA ALA A 60 -5.73 4.01 17.33
C ALA A 60 -4.24 3.92 17.70
N SER A 61 -3.58 5.06 17.98
CA SER A 61 -2.13 5.13 18.26
C SER A 61 -1.27 4.50 17.16
N ILE A 62 -1.77 4.47 15.92
CA ILE A 62 -1.04 3.92 14.76
C ILE A 62 -0.23 5.04 14.11
N GLN A 63 1.08 4.96 14.17
CA GLN A 63 1.97 5.87 13.45
C GLN A 63 1.93 5.61 11.95
N ILE A 64 1.77 6.67 11.16
CA ILE A 64 1.79 6.60 9.70
C ILE A 64 3.19 6.89 9.18
N ILE A 65 3.72 6.00 8.34
CA ILE A 65 5.00 6.16 7.64
C ILE A 65 4.76 6.12 6.14
N TRP A 66 5.32 7.08 5.41
CA TRP A 66 5.23 7.09 3.95
C TRP A 66 6.19 6.09 3.32
N THR A 67 5.76 5.41 2.26
CA THR A 67 6.58 4.49 1.48
C THR A 67 6.51 4.79 -0.02
N ASN A 68 7.63 4.60 -0.70
CA ASN A 68 7.71 4.63 -2.17
C ASN A 68 7.59 3.21 -2.76
N ASN A 69 7.58 2.18 -1.92
CA ASN A 69 7.41 0.79 -2.33
C ASN A 69 5.94 0.40 -2.19
N LEU A 70 5.26 0.22 -3.32
CA LEU A 70 3.84 -0.11 -3.40
C LEU A 70 3.50 -1.43 -2.71
N ALA A 71 4.46 -2.35 -2.65
CA ALA A 71 4.29 -3.64 -1.99
C ALA A 71 4.19 -3.54 -0.46
N ASP A 72 4.59 -2.41 0.13
CA ASP A 72 4.49 -2.14 1.57
C ASP A 72 3.24 -1.31 1.90
N HIS A 73 2.37 -1.02 0.92
CA HIS A 73 1.16 -0.27 1.17
C HIS A 73 0.23 -1.01 2.13
N LEU A 74 -0.19 -0.33 3.20
CA LEU A 74 -1.00 -0.85 4.31
C LEU A 74 -0.31 -1.95 5.12
N GLN A 75 1.01 -2.12 4.96
CA GLN A 75 1.76 -3.01 5.82
C GLN A 75 1.75 -2.47 7.25
N LEU A 76 1.34 -3.33 8.17
CA LEU A 76 1.43 -3.11 9.61
C LEU A 76 2.76 -3.66 10.13
N GLU A 77 3.41 -2.89 11.00
CA GLU A 77 4.69 -3.20 11.65
C GLU A 77 4.57 -2.87 13.15
N ASP A 78 5.55 -3.35 13.94
CA ASP A 78 5.68 -3.08 15.37
C ASP A 78 4.36 -3.29 16.15
N ASP A 79 3.88 -4.54 16.21
CA ASP A 79 2.64 -4.92 16.92
C ASP A 79 1.41 -4.06 16.51
N ASP A 80 1.25 -3.86 15.20
CA ASP A 80 0.19 -3.06 14.57
C ASP A 80 0.19 -1.56 14.95
N THR A 81 1.30 -1.06 15.51
CA THR A 81 1.43 0.37 15.88
C THR A 81 1.98 1.23 14.75
N ILE A 82 2.51 0.65 13.68
CA ILE A 82 3.00 1.40 12.51
C ILE A 82 2.26 0.93 11.26
N MET A 83 1.78 1.86 10.45
CA MET A 83 1.20 1.58 9.14
C MET A 83 1.93 2.35 8.03
N ARG A 84 2.29 1.64 6.96
CA ARG A 84 2.89 2.25 5.77
C ARG A 84 1.85 2.68 4.75
N ILE A 85 1.94 3.92 4.26
CA ILE A 85 1.06 4.43 3.19
C ILE A 85 1.90 4.79 1.96
N PHE A 86 1.49 4.28 0.81
CA PHE A 86 2.12 4.59 -0.46
C PHE A 86 1.72 6.00 -0.93
N SER A 87 2.70 6.84 -1.29
CA SER A 87 2.48 8.27 -1.50
C SER A 87 2.23 8.68 -2.96
N HIS A 88 2.51 7.81 -3.95
CA HIS A 88 2.51 8.20 -5.37
C HIS A 88 1.17 7.91 -6.06
N ALA A 89 0.11 8.63 -5.73
CA ALA A 89 -1.19 8.47 -6.40
C ALA A 89 -1.10 8.69 -7.93
N SER A 90 -0.30 9.66 -8.38
CA SER A 90 -0.07 9.91 -9.81
C SER A 90 0.55 8.71 -10.55
N PHE A 91 1.40 7.92 -9.88
CA PHE A 91 1.94 6.69 -10.44
C PHE A 91 0.82 5.69 -10.72
N LEU A 92 -0.11 5.52 -9.77
CA LEU A 92 -1.26 4.63 -9.91
C LEU A 92 -2.19 5.07 -11.05
N GLU A 93 -2.48 6.37 -11.13
CA GLU A 93 -3.30 6.94 -12.22
C GLU A 93 -2.72 6.64 -13.61
N LEU A 94 -1.41 6.84 -13.79
CA LEU A 94 -0.72 6.53 -15.05
C LEU A 94 -0.73 5.03 -15.40
N HIS A 95 -0.84 4.16 -14.39
CA HIS A 95 -0.82 2.71 -14.57
C HIS A 95 -2.22 2.07 -14.57
N ARG A 96 -3.32 2.84 -14.54
CA ARG A 96 -4.69 2.30 -14.59
C ARG A 96 -4.96 1.40 -15.80
N ILE A 97 -4.38 1.70 -16.95
CA ILE A 97 -4.52 0.91 -18.19
C ILE A 97 -3.47 -0.21 -18.32
N CYS A 98 -2.53 -0.30 -17.38
CA CYS A 98 -1.45 -1.29 -17.43
C CYS A 98 -1.96 -2.65 -16.94
N ASN A 99 -1.68 -3.72 -17.69
CA ASN A 99 -2.13 -5.07 -17.39
C ASN A 99 -1.16 -5.88 -16.50
N ILE A 100 -0.18 -5.20 -15.88
CA ILE A 100 0.84 -5.84 -15.06
C ILE A 100 0.38 -6.11 -13.62
N PHE A 101 -0.56 -5.32 -13.13
CA PHE A 101 -1.17 -5.50 -11.82
C PHE A 101 -2.41 -6.41 -11.89
N PRO A 102 -2.83 -7.01 -10.77
CA PRO A 102 -4.10 -7.73 -10.73
C PRO A 102 -5.27 -6.83 -11.16
N PRO A 103 -6.34 -7.40 -11.74
CA PRO A 103 -7.54 -6.65 -12.06
C PRO A 103 -8.05 -5.89 -10.83
N ARG A 104 -8.50 -4.64 -11.02
CA ARG A 104 -9.04 -3.75 -9.97
C ARG A 104 -8.06 -3.30 -8.88
N PHE A 105 -6.84 -3.83 -8.82
CA PHE A 105 -5.86 -3.50 -7.79
C PHE A 105 -5.57 -1.99 -7.73
N ILE A 106 -5.34 -1.35 -8.89
CA ILE A 106 -5.03 0.08 -8.96
C ILE A 106 -6.21 0.93 -8.47
N ASP A 107 -7.42 0.63 -8.96
CA ASP A 107 -8.62 1.37 -8.56
C ASP A 107 -8.95 1.19 -7.08
N GLU A 108 -8.77 -0.02 -6.55
CA GLU A 108 -8.92 -0.30 -5.12
C GLU A 108 -7.91 0.49 -4.30
N THR A 109 -6.63 0.46 -4.69
CA THR A 109 -5.57 1.20 -4.00
C THR A 109 -5.85 2.70 -3.99
N LEU A 110 -6.28 3.28 -5.12
CA LEU A 110 -6.64 4.70 -5.22
C LEU A 110 -7.84 5.06 -4.33
N ARG A 111 -8.86 4.20 -4.24
CA ARG A 111 -10.00 4.39 -3.34
C ARG A 111 -9.56 4.32 -1.88
N THR A 112 -8.66 3.41 -1.53
CA THR A 112 -8.12 3.31 -0.18
C THR A 112 -7.31 4.55 0.19
N LEU A 113 -6.49 5.08 -0.73
CA LEU A 113 -5.80 6.35 -0.52
C LEU A 113 -6.78 7.51 -0.33
N ALA A 114 -7.86 7.59 -1.13
CA ALA A 114 -8.88 8.62 -0.97
C ALA A 114 -9.64 8.53 0.37
N LEU A 115 -9.81 7.31 0.89
CA LEU A 115 -10.38 7.07 2.22
C LEU A 115 -9.43 7.53 3.33
N LEU A 116 -8.16 7.13 3.24
CA LEU A 116 -7.15 7.44 4.25
C LEU A 116 -6.71 8.90 4.24
N LEU A 117 -6.71 9.54 3.06
CA LEU A 117 -6.23 10.90 2.82
C LEU A 117 -7.33 11.75 2.16
N PRO A 118 -8.42 12.03 2.89
CA PRO A 118 -9.55 12.76 2.32
C PRO A 118 -9.15 14.20 1.99
N SER A 119 -9.59 14.71 0.83
CA SER A 119 -9.25 16.06 0.31
C SER A 119 -9.62 17.23 1.25
N ASN A 120 -10.47 16.98 2.24
CA ASN A 120 -10.94 17.98 3.20
C ASN A 120 -10.04 18.10 4.45
N ASP A 121 -9.01 17.27 4.60
CA ASP A 121 -8.05 17.38 5.68
C ASP A 121 -6.96 18.41 5.32
N LYS A 122 -7.17 19.64 5.78
CA LYS A 122 -6.34 20.82 5.44
C LYS A 122 -4.86 20.72 5.88
N LYS A 123 -4.46 19.62 6.53
CA LYS A 123 -3.07 19.37 6.98
C LYS A 123 -2.33 18.28 6.19
N THR A 124 -2.99 17.57 5.27
CA THR A 124 -2.36 16.56 4.38
C THR A 124 -2.03 17.08 2.99
N VAL A 125 -2.19 18.38 2.74
CA VAL A 125 -1.64 19.01 1.54
C VAL A 125 -0.16 19.27 1.82
N ALA A 126 0.69 18.45 1.20
CA ALA A 126 2.14 18.62 1.19
C ALA A 126 2.54 19.95 0.53
#